data_AF-A0A6L7CK08-F1
#
_entry.id   AF-A0A6L7CK08-F1
#
_cell.length_a   1.000
_cell.length_b   1.000
_cell.length_c   1.000
_cell.angle_alpha   90.00
_cell.angle_beta   90.00
_cell.angle_gamma   90.00
#
_symmetry.space_group_name_H-M   'P 1'
#
loop_
_entity.id
_entity.type
_entity.pdbx_description
1 polymer ?
#
loop_
_entity_poly.entity_id
_entity_poly.type
_entity_poly.pdbx_seq_one_letter_code
_entity_poly.pdbx_strand_id
1 'polypeptide(L)'
;MLEKQVTTPEQYPLSVNGVVTACNQKTNREPVMNLSESEVQEQLDNLVKRHYLRTVSGFGNRVTKYEQRFCNSEFGDLKLSAAEVALITTLLLRGAQTPGELRSRAARMYEFSDMAEVESTLEQLANREDGPFVVRLAREPGKRESRYMHLFSGEVEDQPAVTDMSNAVDGDLQARVEALEIEVAELKQRLDSLLAHLGD
;
A
#
# COMPACT_ATOMS: atom_id res chain seq x y z
N MET A 1 15.42 -0.56 -8.44
CA MET A 1 16.33 -1.69 -8.73
C MET A 1 15.58 -2.89 -9.30
N LEU A 2 14.61 -3.47 -8.57
CA LEU A 2 13.85 -4.65 -9.02
C LEU A 2 13.25 -4.50 -10.44
N GLU A 3 12.59 -3.38 -10.72
CA GLU A 3 12.00 -3.09 -12.04
C GLU A 3 13.05 -3.14 -13.17
N LYS A 4 14.20 -2.48 -12.97
CA LYS A 4 15.25 -2.35 -14.00
C LYS A 4 16.06 -3.63 -14.19
N GLN A 5 16.15 -4.49 -13.18
CA GLN A 5 16.74 -5.81 -13.32
C GLN A 5 16.01 -6.65 -14.37
N VAL A 6 14.68 -6.50 -14.46
CA VAL A 6 13.84 -7.26 -15.40
C VAL A 6 13.61 -6.53 -16.72
N THR A 7 13.27 -5.24 -16.65
CA THR A 7 12.82 -4.48 -17.84
C THR A 7 13.95 -3.90 -18.68
N THR A 8 15.13 -3.70 -18.09
CA THR A 8 16.32 -3.13 -18.76
C THR A 8 17.58 -3.84 -18.28
N PRO A 9 17.70 -5.17 -18.48
CA PRO A 9 18.81 -5.97 -17.96
C PRO A 9 20.17 -5.50 -18.48
N GLU A 10 20.22 -4.88 -19.66
CA GLU A 10 21.42 -4.32 -20.27
C GLU A 10 21.99 -3.12 -19.49
N GLN A 11 21.16 -2.42 -18.72
CA GLN A 11 21.59 -1.29 -17.88
C GLN A 11 21.89 -1.71 -16.44
N TYR A 12 21.45 -2.91 -16.04
CA TYR A 12 21.65 -3.45 -14.70
C TYR A 12 23.03 -4.14 -14.59
N PRO A 13 23.80 -3.93 -13.50
CA PRO A 13 23.50 -3.11 -12.33
C PRO A 13 23.58 -1.60 -12.53
N LEU A 14 22.77 -0.86 -11.76
CA LEU A 14 22.63 0.59 -11.90
C LEU A 14 23.72 1.34 -11.12
N SER A 15 24.25 2.42 -11.69
CA SER A 15 25.00 3.44 -10.94
C SER A 15 24.05 4.35 -10.14
N VAL A 16 24.59 5.21 -9.26
CA VAL A 16 23.79 6.19 -8.51
C VAL A 16 22.90 7.04 -9.43
N ASN A 17 23.44 7.54 -10.55
CA ASN A 17 22.68 8.31 -11.55
C ASN A 17 21.55 7.49 -12.19
N GLY A 18 21.79 6.20 -12.42
CA GLY A 18 20.75 5.29 -12.92
C GLY A 18 19.62 5.12 -11.90
N VAL A 19 19.94 5.05 -10.61
CA VAL A 19 18.95 4.97 -9.52
C VAL A 19 18.17 6.29 -9.41
N VAL A 20 18.84 7.44 -9.39
CA VAL A 20 18.19 8.77 -9.36
C VAL A 20 17.21 8.91 -10.53
N THR A 21 17.66 8.61 -11.74
CA THR A 21 16.82 8.66 -12.94
C THR A 21 15.62 7.74 -12.83
N ALA A 22 15.80 6.54 -12.27
CA ALA A 22 14.73 5.57 -12.06
C ALA A 22 13.74 5.99 -10.95
N CYS A 23 14.18 6.62 -9.86
CA CYS A 23 13.31 7.11 -8.79
C CYS A 23 12.44 8.28 -9.28
N ASN A 24 13.00 9.19 -10.07
CA ASN A 24 12.34 10.43 -10.51
C ASN A 24 11.59 10.28 -11.85
N GLN A 25 11.27 9.06 -12.29
CA GLN A 25 10.52 8.85 -13.53
C GLN A 25 9.09 9.42 -13.40
N LYS A 26 8.62 10.09 -14.47
CA LYS A 26 7.24 10.63 -14.53
C LYS A 26 6.18 9.56 -14.74
N THR A 27 6.59 8.36 -15.17
CA THR A 27 5.71 7.23 -15.48
C THR A 27 6.01 6.07 -14.55
N ASN A 28 4.97 5.28 -14.22
CA ASN A 28 5.04 4.14 -13.31
C ASN A 28 5.58 4.50 -11.90
N ARG A 29 5.36 5.74 -11.45
CA ARG A 29 5.71 6.22 -10.11
C ARG A 29 4.52 6.95 -9.51
N GLU A 30 4.07 6.51 -8.34
CA GLU A 30 3.03 7.18 -7.57
C GLU A 30 3.43 7.14 -6.09
N PRO A 31 3.78 8.29 -5.47
CA PRO A 31 3.90 9.62 -6.07
C PRO A 31 5.12 9.76 -7.01
N VAL A 32 5.06 10.73 -7.93
CA VAL A 32 6.25 11.15 -8.68
C VAL A 32 7.19 11.88 -7.73
N MET A 33 8.45 11.44 -7.68
CA MET A 33 9.46 12.00 -6.79
C MET A 33 10.45 12.91 -7.55
N ASN A 34 11.20 13.72 -6.80
CA ASN A 34 12.31 14.52 -7.30
C ASN A 34 13.46 14.50 -6.29
N LEU A 35 14.06 13.32 -6.12
CA LEU A 35 15.17 13.08 -5.19
C LEU A 35 16.49 13.59 -5.78
N SER A 36 17.31 14.19 -4.92
CA SER A 36 18.70 14.55 -5.23
C SER A 36 19.60 13.31 -5.25
N GLU A 37 20.77 13.44 -5.90
CA GLU A 37 21.78 12.38 -5.91
C GLU A 37 22.27 12.05 -4.49
N SER A 38 22.43 13.05 -3.62
CA SER A 38 22.85 12.84 -2.23
C SER A 38 21.80 12.08 -1.40
N GLU A 39 20.51 12.40 -1.56
CA GLU A 39 19.45 11.66 -0.86
C GLU A 39 19.41 10.20 -1.32
N VAL A 40 19.53 9.96 -2.63
CA VAL A 40 19.59 8.60 -3.17
C VAL A 40 20.83 7.86 -2.67
N GLN A 41 22.00 8.50 -2.66
CA GLN A 41 23.24 7.91 -2.16
C GLN A 41 23.12 7.48 -0.70
N GLU A 42 22.56 8.33 0.16
CA GLU A 42 22.31 8.01 1.57
C GLU A 42 21.42 6.77 1.72
N GLN A 43 20.33 6.69 0.95
CA GLN A 43 19.45 5.52 0.98
C GLN A 43 20.15 4.25 0.45
N LEU A 44 20.96 4.37 -0.61
CA LEU A 44 21.75 3.25 -1.12
C LEU A 44 22.72 2.71 -0.07
N ASP A 45 23.43 3.59 0.63
CA ASP A 45 24.38 3.21 1.67
C ASP A 45 23.68 2.53 2.85
N ASN A 46 22.53 3.06 3.27
CA ASN A 46 21.68 2.46 4.31
C ASN A 46 21.17 1.06 3.91
N LEU A 47 20.71 0.89 2.66
CA LEU A 47 20.21 -0.39 2.16
C LEU A 47 21.33 -1.42 1.95
N VAL A 48 22.54 -0.99 1.59
CA VAL A 48 23.73 -1.86 1.53
C VAL A 48 24.10 -2.33 2.94
N LYS A 49 24.11 -1.42 3.93
CA LYS A 49 24.38 -1.75 5.34
C LYS A 49 23.36 -2.74 5.91
N ARG A 50 22.10 -2.67 5.47
CA ARG A 50 21.02 -3.61 5.81
C ARG A 50 20.99 -4.87 4.94
N HIS A 51 21.97 -5.04 4.04
CA HIS A 51 22.09 -6.18 3.11
C HIS A 51 20.96 -6.35 2.09
N TYR A 52 20.13 -5.32 1.87
CA TYR A 52 19.13 -5.33 0.80
C TYR A 52 19.71 -4.98 -0.58
N LEU A 53 20.90 -4.37 -0.61
CA LEU A 53 21.67 -4.12 -1.81
C LEU A 53 23.10 -4.63 -1.64
N ARG A 54 23.81 -4.82 -2.75
CA ARG A 54 25.27 -4.97 -2.78
C ARG A 54 25.90 -4.01 -3.77
N THR A 55 27.11 -3.56 -3.45
CA THR A 55 27.94 -2.79 -4.38
C THR A 55 28.70 -3.73 -5.29
N VAL A 56 28.75 -3.39 -6.58
CA VAL A 56 29.54 -4.07 -7.60
C VAL A 56 30.54 -3.07 -8.16
N SER A 57 31.81 -3.36 -7.95
CA SER A 57 32.93 -2.61 -8.51
C SER A 57 33.79 -3.57 -9.33
N GLY A 58 33.77 -3.42 -10.65
CA GLY A 58 34.64 -4.17 -11.55
C GLY A 58 36.08 -3.66 -11.49
N PHE A 59 37.05 -4.55 -11.65
CA PHE A 59 38.47 -4.17 -11.74
C PHE A 59 38.67 -3.15 -12.88
N GLY A 60 39.21 -1.97 -12.56
CA GLY A 60 39.42 -0.87 -13.53
C GLY A 60 38.21 0.03 -13.79
N ASN A 61 37.02 -0.29 -13.26
CA ASN A 61 35.86 0.59 -13.35
C ASN A 61 35.71 1.41 -12.07
N ARG A 62 35.83 2.74 -12.18
CA ARG A 62 35.70 3.67 -11.06
C ARG A 62 34.26 3.89 -10.60
N VAL A 63 33.28 3.55 -11.44
CA VAL A 63 31.87 3.79 -11.13
C VAL A 63 31.32 2.63 -10.32
N THR A 64 30.98 2.90 -9.06
CA THR A 64 30.26 1.96 -8.20
C THR A 64 28.86 1.73 -8.74
N LYS A 65 28.48 0.47 -8.90
CA LYS A 65 27.13 0.06 -9.28
C LYS A 65 26.47 -0.71 -8.13
N TYR A 66 25.16 -0.82 -8.16
CA TYR A 66 24.36 -1.45 -7.12
C TYR A 66 23.56 -2.61 -7.70
N GLU A 67 23.45 -3.69 -6.94
CA GLU A 67 22.57 -4.82 -7.24
C GLU A 67 21.60 -5.03 -6.08
N GLN A 68 20.38 -5.41 -6.40
CA GLN A 68 19.40 -5.83 -5.41
C GLN A 68 19.80 -7.17 -4.81
N ARG A 69 19.71 -7.26 -3.48
CA ARG A 69 19.78 -8.51 -2.69
C ARG A 69 18.49 -8.78 -1.91
N PHE A 70 17.47 -7.95 -2.12
CA PHE A 70 16.19 -7.99 -1.44
C PHE A 70 15.50 -9.35 -1.59
N CYS A 71 15.46 -9.90 -2.79
CA CYS A 71 14.88 -11.22 -3.06
C CYS A 71 15.74 -12.02 -4.04
N ASN A 72 15.60 -13.34 -4.00
CA ASN A 72 16.27 -14.28 -4.92
C ASN A 72 17.80 -14.15 -4.96
N SER A 73 18.43 -13.67 -3.88
CA SER A 73 19.88 -13.67 -3.76
C SER A 73 20.40 -15.05 -3.31
N GLU A 74 21.67 -15.36 -3.56
CA GLU A 74 22.28 -16.67 -3.24
C GLU A 74 22.11 -17.06 -1.76
N PHE A 75 22.19 -16.08 -0.86
CA PHE A 75 22.15 -16.27 0.60
C PHE A 75 20.92 -15.69 1.28
N GLY A 76 19.97 -15.12 0.52
CA GLY A 76 18.74 -14.54 1.08
C GLY A 76 17.62 -15.57 1.11
N ASP A 77 16.90 -15.62 2.23
CA ASP A 77 15.78 -16.56 2.45
C ASP A 77 14.53 -16.18 1.63
N LEU A 78 14.34 -14.89 1.35
CA LEU A 78 13.20 -14.41 0.56
C LEU A 78 13.31 -14.85 -0.90
N LYS A 79 12.59 -15.91 -1.26
CA LYS A 79 12.44 -16.41 -2.62
C LYS A 79 11.08 -16.01 -3.18
N LEU A 80 11.09 -15.32 -4.31
CA LEU A 80 9.91 -14.83 -5.01
C LEU A 80 9.98 -15.29 -6.47
N SER A 81 8.89 -15.86 -6.98
CA SER A 81 8.68 -16.12 -8.40
C SER A 81 8.68 -14.83 -9.22
N ALA A 82 8.79 -14.96 -10.55
CA ALA A 82 8.76 -13.80 -11.44
C ALA A 82 7.43 -13.00 -11.32
N ALA A 83 6.31 -13.71 -11.17
CA ALA A 83 4.99 -13.11 -10.93
C ALA A 83 4.96 -12.31 -9.62
N GLU A 84 5.43 -12.90 -8.53
CA GLU A 84 5.50 -12.23 -7.21
C GLU A 84 6.40 -10.99 -7.24
N VAL A 85 7.58 -11.07 -7.88
CA VAL A 85 8.49 -9.92 -8.04
C VAL A 85 7.82 -8.80 -8.82
N ALA A 86 7.08 -9.13 -9.88
CA ALA A 86 6.37 -8.14 -10.69
C ALA A 86 5.29 -7.39 -9.89
N LEU A 87 4.48 -8.11 -9.09
CA LEU A 87 3.45 -7.51 -8.25
C LEU A 87 4.05 -6.67 -7.12
N ILE A 88 5.00 -7.22 -6.36
CA ILE A 88 5.65 -6.51 -5.26
C ILE A 88 6.34 -5.24 -5.75
N THR A 89 7.07 -5.33 -6.87
CA THR A 89 7.75 -4.16 -7.44
C THR A 89 6.75 -3.08 -7.86
N THR A 90 5.62 -3.48 -8.46
CA THR A 90 4.59 -2.53 -8.89
C THR A 90 3.90 -1.86 -7.69
N LEU A 91 3.65 -2.61 -6.61
CA LEU A 91 3.11 -2.07 -5.36
C LEU A 91 4.09 -1.11 -4.67
N LEU A 92 5.39 -1.45 -4.60
CA LEU A 92 6.42 -0.58 -4.03
C LEU A 92 6.55 0.76 -4.76
N LEU A 93 6.34 0.76 -6.08
CA LEU A 93 6.53 1.96 -6.91
C LEU A 93 5.28 2.82 -7.05
N ARG A 94 4.09 2.26 -6.78
CA ARG A 94 2.81 2.92 -7.06
C ARG A 94 1.76 2.78 -5.96
N GLY A 95 2.12 2.20 -4.81
CA GLY A 95 1.21 1.99 -3.69
C GLY A 95 0.06 1.03 -4.00
N ALA A 96 -1.07 1.24 -3.31
CA ALA A 96 -2.19 0.33 -3.28
C ALA A 96 -2.97 0.30 -4.60
N GLN A 97 -3.13 -0.88 -5.21
CA GLN A 97 -3.71 -1.05 -6.55
C GLN A 97 -4.67 -2.23 -6.62
N THR A 98 -5.63 -2.20 -7.55
CA THR A 98 -6.52 -3.35 -7.79
C THR A 98 -5.84 -4.45 -8.62
N PRO A 99 -6.31 -5.72 -8.58
CA PRO A 99 -5.79 -6.78 -9.44
C PRO A 99 -5.82 -6.43 -10.93
N GLY A 100 -6.89 -5.78 -11.41
CA GLY A 100 -6.99 -5.32 -12.80
C GLY A 100 -5.90 -4.31 -13.18
N GLU A 101 -5.60 -3.35 -12.29
CA GLU A 101 -4.51 -2.39 -12.50
C GLU A 101 -3.16 -3.10 -12.51
N LEU A 102 -2.90 -3.96 -11.52
CA LEU A 102 -1.66 -4.71 -11.38
C LEU A 102 -1.36 -5.55 -12.62
N ARG A 103 -2.37 -6.26 -13.17
CA ARG A 103 -2.22 -7.04 -14.40
C ARG A 103 -1.62 -6.22 -15.55
N SER A 104 -2.18 -5.03 -15.78
CA SER A 104 -1.74 -4.15 -16.88
C SER A 104 -0.38 -3.49 -16.61
N ARG A 105 -0.13 -3.10 -15.35
CA ARG A 105 1.04 -2.28 -14.97
C ARG A 105 2.29 -3.12 -14.73
N ALA A 106 2.13 -4.36 -14.28
CA ALA A 106 3.21 -5.31 -14.03
C ALA A 106 3.59 -6.13 -15.28
N ALA A 107 2.81 -6.05 -16.36
CA ALA A 107 2.95 -6.87 -17.58
C ALA A 107 4.36 -6.86 -18.21
N ARG A 108 5.10 -5.74 -18.10
CA ARG A 108 6.48 -5.65 -18.62
C ARG A 108 7.51 -6.42 -17.79
N MET A 109 7.20 -6.73 -16.53
CA MET A 109 8.04 -7.56 -15.66
C MET A 109 7.61 -9.03 -15.72
N TYR A 110 6.31 -9.29 -15.80
CA TYR A 110 5.75 -10.63 -15.94
C TYR A 110 4.39 -10.55 -16.63
N GLU A 111 4.18 -11.33 -17.69
CA GLU A 111 2.92 -11.36 -18.43
C GLU A 111 1.96 -12.36 -17.78
N PHE A 112 0.93 -11.85 -17.11
CA PHE A 112 -0.12 -12.66 -16.50
C PHE A 112 -1.14 -13.11 -17.55
N SER A 113 -1.37 -14.41 -17.60
CA SER A 113 -2.31 -15.09 -18.50
C SER A 113 -3.72 -14.52 -18.37
N ASP A 114 -4.23 -14.41 -17.15
CA ASP A 114 -5.55 -13.87 -16.84
C ASP A 114 -5.57 -13.11 -15.50
N MET A 115 -6.76 -12.68 -15.08
CA MET A 115 -6.95 -12.00 -13.80
C MET A 115 -6.87 -12.96 -12.60
N ALA A 116 -7.21 -14.23 -12.80
CA ALA A 116 -7.17 -15.25 -11.74
C ALA A 116 -5.72 -15.56 -11.34
N GLU A 117 -4.77 -15.53 -12.27
CA GLU A 117 -3.34 -15.67 -11.96
C GLU A 117 -2.84 -14.53 -11.05
N VAL A 118 -3.29 -13.29 -11.30
CA VAL A 118 -2.94 -12.13 -10.45
C VAL A 118 -3.51 -12.29 -9.05
N GLU A 119 -4.80 -12.63 -8.94
CA GLU A 119 -5.46 -12.83 -7.64
C GLU A 119 -4.82 -13.99 -6.86
N SER A 120 -4.57 -15.13 -7.52
CA SER A 120 -3.89 -16.27 -6.91
C SER A 120 -2.48 -15.91 -6.44
N THR A 121 -1.72 -15.13 -7.22
CA THR A 121 -0.38 -14.68 -6.81
C THR A 121 -0.45 -13.75 -5.58
N LEU A 122 -1.45 -12.85 -5.53
CA LEU A 122 -1.67 -11.97 -4.36
C LEU A 122 -2.10 -12.76 -3.12
N GLU A 123 -2.98 -13.74 -3.28
CA GLU A 123 -3.40 -14.63 -2.19
C GLU A 123 -2.24 -15.48 -1.66
N GLN A 124 -1.38 -15.98 -2.53
CA GLN A 124 -0.15 -16.66 -2.12
C GLN A 124 0.74 -15.71 -1.31
N LEU A 125 1.02 -14.51 -1.80
CA LEU A 125 1.82 -13.50 -1.09
C LEU A 125 1.23 -13.08 0.27
N ALA A 126 -0.09 -13.14 0.43
CA ALA A 126 -0.77 -12.82 1.69
C ALA A 126 -0.72 -13.97 2.71
N ASN A 127 -0.66 -15.23 2.25
CA ASN A 127 -0.78 -16.42 3.08
C ASN A 127 0.53 -17.22 3.23
N ARG A 128 1.66 -16.61 2.88
CA ARG A 128 2.97 -17.24 2.95
C ARG A 128 3.45 -17.47 4.39
N GLU A 129 4.08 -18.62 4.62
CA GLU A 129 4.57 -19.02 5.95
C GLU A 129 5.74 -18.16 6.44
N ASP A 130 6.56 -17.64 5.52
CA ASP A 130 7.65 -16.69 5.80
C ASP A 130 7.17 -15.24 6.01
N GLY A 131 5.86 -15.05 6.08
CA GLY A 131 5.19 -13.81 6.45
C GLY A 131 4.30 -13.26 5.32
N PRO A 132 3.23 -12.52 5.67
CA PRO A 132 2.43 -11.84 4.68
C PRO A 132 3.23 -10.69 4.06
N PHE A 133 3.33 -10.67 2.73
CA PHE A 133 4.02 -9.60 2.00
C PHE A 133 3.06 -8.57 1.40
N VAL A 134 1.80 -8.93 1.28
CA VAL A 134 0.72 -8.05 0.82
C VAL A 134 -0.49 -8.19 1.73
N VAL A 135 -1.30 -7.13 1.79
CA VAL A 135 -2.59 -7.11 2.47
C VAL A 135 -3.66 -6.66 1.49
N ARG A 136 -4.84 -7.29 1.58
CA ARG A 136 -6.04 -6.87 0.87
C ARG A 136 -6.76 -5.82 1.71
N LEU A 137 -6.95 -4.63 1.15
CA LEU A 137 -7.63 -3.53 1.81
C LEU A 137 -9.15 -3.64 1.68
N ALA A 138 -9.86 -2.99 2.60
CA ALA A 138 -11.31 -2.82 2.49
C ALA A 138 -11.69 -2.20 1.13
N ARG A 139 -12.84 -2.64 0.60
CA ARG A 139 -13.37 -2.07 -0.64
C ARG A 139 -13.80 -0.64 -0.40
N GLU A 140 -13.41 0.26 -1.29
CA GLU A 140 -13.98 1.61 -1.30
C GLU A 140 -15.47 1.55 -1.68
N PRO A 141 -16.32 2.42 -1.09
CA PRO A 141 -17.72 2.49 -1.45
C PRO A 141 -17.94 2.65 -2.96
N GLY A 142 -18.76 1.78 -3.55
CA GLY A 142 -19.06 1.79 -4.99
C GLY A 142 -18.01 1.13 -5.90
N LYS A 143 -16.88 0.63 -5.36
CA LYS A 143 -15.90 -0.14 -6.13
C LYS A 143 -16.17 -1.64 -6.04
N ARG A 144 -16.06 -2.33 -7.18
CA ARG A 144 -16.26 -3.79 -7.27
C ARG A 144 -15.04 -4.59 -6.81
N GLU A 145 -13.84 -4.02 -6.90
CA GLU A 145 -12.58 -4.68 -6.60
C GLU A 145 -11.94 -4.09 -5.34
N SER A 146 -11.28 -4.94 -4.54
CA SER A 146 -10.42 -4.50 -3.43
C SER A 146 -9.06 -4.10 -3.99
N ARG A 147 -8.36 -3.20 -3.28
CA ARG A 147 -6.94 -2.91 -3.55
C ARG A 147 -6.06 -3.80 -2.68
N TYR A 148 -4.82 -3.99 -3.12
CA TYR A 148 -3.77 -4.64 -2.36
C TYR A 148 -2.63 -3.67 -2.11
N MET A 149 -1.99 -3.78 -0.95
CA MET A 149 -0.81 -2.99 -0.57
C MET A 149 0.30 -3.91 -0.06
N HIS A 150 1.55 -3.55 -0.29
CA HIS A 150 2.69 -4.32 0.23
C HIS A 150 2.92 -4.03 1.73
N LEU A 151 3.54 -4.96 2.45
CA LEU A 151 3.83 -4.84 3.89
C LEU A 151 5.31 -4.55 4.23
N PHE A 152 6.16 -4.37 3.22
CA PHE A 152 7.59 -4.06 3.42
C PHE A 152 7.88 -2.67 4.02
N SER A 153 6.89 -1.78 4.11
CA SER A 153 7.00 -0.46 4.74
C SER A 153 6.28 -0.38 6.09
N GLY A 154 5.99 -1.54 6.70
CA GLY A 154 5.26 -1.64 7.97
C GLY A 154 3.81 -2.03 7.78
N GLU A 155 3.07 -2.02 8.89
CA GLU A 155 1.64 -2.32 8.91
C GLU A 155 0.86 -1.21 8.19
N VAL A 156 -0.11 -1.63 7.39
CA VAL A 156 -1.02 -0.71 6.71
C VAL A 156 -2.26 -0.62 7.57
N GLU A 157 -2.51 0.55 8.17
CA GLU A 157 -3.79 0.82 8.81
C GLU A 157 -4.87 0.82 7.74
N ASP A 158 -5.66 -0.26 7.72
CA ASP A 158 -6.91 -0.32 6.97
C ASP A 158 -7.79 0.77 7.58
N GLN A 159 -7.94 1.93 6.91
CA GLN A 159 -9.05 2.80 7.26
C GLN A 159 -10.29 2.05 6.78
N PRO A 160 -11.10 1.46 7.69
CA PRO A 160 -12.34 0.84 7.24
C PRO A 160 -13.13 1.92 6.51
N ALA A 161 -13.62 1.57 5.33
CA ALA A 161 -14.68 2.35 4.71
C ALA A 161 -15.73 2.62 5.79
N VAL A 162 -16.05 3.89 6.03
CA VAL A 162 -16.86 4.41 7.13
C VAL A 162 -18.33 3.97 7.05
N THR A 163 -18.62 2.85 6.38
CA THR A 163 -19.94 2.31 6.06
C THR A 163 -20.60 1.52 7.19
N ASP A 164 -19.88 1.11 8.23
CA ASP A 164 -20.49 0.50 9.42
C ASP A 164 -20.80 1.50 10.55
N MET A 165 -20.24 2.71 10.46
CA MET A 165 -20.57 3.79 11.40
C MET A 165 -21.94 4.41 11.09
N SER A 166 -22.41 4.44 9.85
CA SER A 166 -23.71 5.05 9.53
C SER A 166 -24.89 4.28 10.13
N ASN A 167 -24.84 2.94 10.13
CA ASN A 167 -25.94 2.13 10.69
C ASN A 167 -25.93 2.08 12.23
N ALA A 168 -24.75 2.09 12.85
CA ALA A 168 -24.63 2.13 14.31
C ALA A 168 -24.95 3.53 14.88
N VAL A 169 -24.57 4.59 14.16
CA VAL A 169 -24.86 5.99 14.56
C VAL A 169 -26.34 6.31 14.36
N ASP A 170 -26.99 5.84 13.29
CA ASP A 170 -28.44 6.04 13.10
C ASP A 170 -29.27 5.35 14.19
N GLY A 171 -28.86 4.15 14.63
CA GLY A 171 -29.53 3.44 15.73
C GLY A 171 -29.40 4.17 17.07
N ASP A 172 -28.20 4.69 17.39
CA ASP A 172 -27.96 5.46 18.62
C ASP A 172 -28.66 6.82 18.59
N LEU A 173 -28.66 7.51 17.45
CA LEU A 173 -29.39 8.77 17.29
C LEU A 173 -30.90 8.57 17.43
N GLN A 174 -31.47 7.53 16.82
CA GLN A 174 -32.90 7.26 16.91
C GLN A 174 -33.33 7.00 18.37
N ALA A 175 -32.55 6.20 19.10
CA ALA A 175 -32.82 5.93 20.51
C ALA A 175 -32.69 7.19 21.40
N ARG A 176 -31.72 8.07 21.11
CA ARG A 176 -31.55 9.34 21.84
C ARG A 176 -32.64 10.35 21.51
N VAL A 177 -33.11 10.39 20.26
CA VAL A 177 -34.24 11.23 19.85
C VAL A 177 -35.51 10.79 20.56
N GLU A 178 -35.82 9.49 20.59
CA GLU A 178 -37.00 8.97 21.30
C GLU A 178 -36.95 9.28 22.81
N ALA A 179 -35.79 9.12 23.45
CA ALA A 179 -35.62 9.46 24.86
C ALA A 179 -35.82 10.97 25.13
N LEU A 180 -35.29 11.83 24.26
CA LEU A 180 -35.45 13.28 24.37
C LEU A 180 -36.89 13.73 24.11
N GLU A 181 -37.61 13.08 23.19
CA GLU A 181 -39.02 13.39 22.92
C GLU A 181 -39.90 13.07 24.15
N ILE A 182 -39.62 11.96 24.84
CA ILE A 182 -40.30 11.61 26.10
C ILE A 182 -39.99 12.64 27.19
N GLU A 183 -38.72 13.00 27.36
CA GLU A 183 -38.31 13.98 28.37
C GLU A 183 -38.92 15.37 28.12
N VAL A 184 -38.97 15.81 26.86
CA VAL A 184 -39.63 17.06 26.47
C VAL A 184 -41.13 17.01 26.73
N ALA A 185 -41.79 15.87 26.50
CA ALA A 185 -43.22 15.73 26.80
C ALA A 185 -43.49 15.82 28.32
N GLU A 186 -42.67 15.18 29.15
CA GLU A 186 -42.79 15.28 30.60
C GLU A 186 -42.53 16.69 31.13
N LEU A 187 -41.49 17.36 30.61
CA LEU A 187 -41.16 18.73 31.00
C LEU A 187 -42.26 19.72 30.62
N LYS A 188 -42.89 19.55 29.45
CA LYS A 188 -44.04 20.35 29.02
C LYS A 188 -45.24 20.17 29.97
N GLN A 189 -45.56 18.92 30.34
CA GLN A 189 -46.64 18.67 31.30
C GLN A 189 -46.38 19.29 32.68
N ARG A 190 -45.13 19.24 33.16
CA ARG A 190 -44.73 19.89 34.42
C ARG A 190 -44.78 21.42 34.33
N LEU A 191 -44.43 21.99 33.19
CA LEU A 191 -44.53 23.44 32.97
C LEU A 191 -45.99 23.88 32.95
N ASP A 192 -46.85 23.16 32.24
CA ASP A 192 -48.28 23.45 32.17
C ASP A 192 -48.95 23.37 33.54
N SER A 193 -48.58 22.37 34.36
CA SER A 193 -49.10 22.26 35.73
C SER A 193 -48.61 23.40 36.64
N LEU A 194 -47.35 23.81 36.53
CA LEU A 194 -46.82 24.95 37.29
C LEU A 194 -47.45 26.28 36.85
N LEU A 195 -47.60 26.51 35.55
CA LEU A 195 -48.25 27.70 35.01
C LEU A 195 -49.72 27.79 35.45
N ALA A 196 -50.43 26.65 35.52
CA ALA A 196 -51.79 26.61 36.04
C ALA A 196 -51.87 26.97 37.54
N HIS A 197 -50.86 26.62 38.35
CA HIS A 197 -50.81 26.95 39.78
C HIS A 197 -50.33 28.39 40.07
N LEU A 198 -49.68 29.05 39.11
CA LEU A 198 -49.22 30.45 39.21
C LEU A 198 -50.27 31.47 38.67
N GLY A 199 -51.37 30.97 38.10
CA GLY A 199 -52.47 31.76 37.55
C GLY A 199 -53.70 31.91 38.47
N ASP A 200 -53.69 31.29 39.65
CA ASP A 200 -54.62 31.50 40.77
C ASP A 200 -53.94 32.30 41.90
#